data_AF-F4CVP8-F1
#
_entry.id   AF-F4CVP8-F1
#
_cell.length_a   1.000
_cell.length_b   1.000
_cell.length_c   1.000
_cell.angle_alpha   90.00
_cell.angle_beta   90.00
_cell.angle_gamma   90.00
#
_symmetry.space_group_name_H-M   'P 1'
#
loop_
_entity.id
_entity.type
_entity.pdbx_description
1 polymer ?
#
loop_
_entity_poly.entity_id
_entity_poly.type
_entity_poly.pdbx_seq_one_letter_code
_entity_poly.pdbx_strand_id
1 'polypeptide(L)' 'MDGPIPRAVPGAPVAVPLAFDELGRIDPDGHDVRSVRRRLARRTDPWSGPTGAPAAVGAARRALRGLADL' A
#
# COMPACT_ATOMS: atom_id res chain seq x y z
N MET A 1 -15.82 -2.94 12.47
CA MET A 1 -15.26 -4.04 11.64
C MET A 1 -13.85 -3.59 11.29
N ASP A 2 -12.94 -3.52 12.28
CA ASP A 2 -11.69 -2.76 12.13
C ASP A 2 -10.47 -3.69 12.26
N GLY A 3 -10.55 -4.82 11.56
CA GLY A 3 -9.46 -5.79 11.45
C GLY A 3 -8.76 -5.69 10.10
N PRO A 4 -7.46 -6.06 10.02
CA PRO A 4 -6.75 -6.16 8.75
C PRO A 4 -7.53 -7.09 7.79
N ILE A 5 -7.67 -6.68 6.53
CA ILE A 5 -8.40 -7.45 5.51
C ILE A 5 -7.41 -8.45 4.89
N PRO A 6 -7.52 -9.77 5.18
CA PRO A 6 -6.64 -10.75 4.57
C PRO A 6 -7.04 -11.05 3.13
N ARG A 7 -6.09 -11.61 2.38
CA ARG A 7 -6.34 -12.20 1.06
C ARG A 7 -6.81 -13.65 1.25
N ALA A 8 -7.83 -14.05 0.49
CA ALA A 8 -8.39 -15.40 0.53
C ALA A 8 -7.51 -16.42 -0.25
N VAL A 9 -6.26 -16.56 0.19
CA VAL A 9 -5.27 -17.50 -0.35
C VAL A 9 -4.58 -18.22 0.81
N PRO A 10 -3.91 -19.37 0.57
CA PRO A 10 -3.16 -20.07 1.62
C PRO A 10 -2.21 -19.13 2.37
N GLY A 11 -2.16 -19.26 3.69
CA GLY A 11 -1.37 -18.38 4.56
C GLY A 11 -2.08 -17.09 5.01
N ALA A 12 -3.20 -16.72 4.38
CA ALA A 12 -3.98 -15.52 4.71
C ALA A 12 -3.11 -14.23 4.83
N PRO A 13 -2.30 -13.89 3.81
CA PRO A 13 -1.49 -12.69 3.83
C PRO A 13 -2.37 -11.44 3.87
N VAL A 14 -1.83 -10.35 4.41
CA VAL A 14 -2.53 -9.08 4.61
C VAL A 14 -1.85 -8.00 3.79
N ALA A 15 -2.64 -7.21 3.05
CA ALA A 15 -2.16 -5.99 2.43
C ALA A 15 -1.87 -4.96 3.54
N VAL A 16 -0.58 -4.77 3.86
CA VAL A 16 -0.15 -3.82 4.89
C VAL A 16 0.32 -2.50 4.27
N PRO A 17 0.06 -1.35 4.91
CA PRO A 17 0.69 -0.09 4.54
C PRO A 17 2.22 -0.19 4.62
N LEU A 18 2.90 0.33 3.60
CA LEU A 18 4.35 0.39 3.48
C LEU A 18 4.82 1.83 3.25
N ALA A 19 5.98 2.17 3.80
CA ALA A 19 6.73 3.36 3.42
C ALA A 19 7.52 3.11 2.12
N PHE A 20 7.89 4.18 1.41
CA PHE A 20 8.63 4.07 0.15
C PHE A 20 10.01 3.40 0.31
N ASP A 21 10.65 3.56 1.47
CA ASP A 21 11.94 2.94 1.78
C ASP A 21 11.83 1.43 2.09
N GLU A 22 10.62 0.88 2.25
CA GLU A 22 10.39 -0.56 2.39
C GLU A 22 10.27 -1.26 1.03
N LEU A 23 10.00 -0.52 -0.05
CA LEU A 23 9.81 -1.10 -1.37
C LEU A 23 11.08 -1.80 -1.87
N GLY A 24 10.93 -3.04 -2.34
CA GLY A 24 12.03 -3.89 -2.80
C GLY A 24 12.80 -4.62 -1.69
N ARG A 25 12.44 -4.43 -0.41
CA ARG A 25 13.08 -5.11 0.74
C ARG A 25 12.16 -6.11 1.46
N ILE A 26 10.87 -6.04 1.16
CA ILE A 26 9.82 -6.84 1.81
C ILE A 26 9.18 -7.79 0.79
N ASP A 27 8.91 -9.02 1.24
CA ASP A 27 8.15 -9.99 0.47
C ASP A 27 6.65 -9.62 0.44
N PRO A 28 5.98 -9.67 -0.72
CA PRO A 28 4.57 -9.28 -0.85
C PRO A 28 3.60 -10.04 0.09
N ASP A 29 3.93 -11.26 0.50
CA ASP A 29 3.15 -12.12 1.39
C ASP A 29 3.81 -12.31 2.78
N GLY A 30 4.83 -11.51 3.12
CA GLY A 30 5.59 -11.62 4.38
C GLY A 30 4.82 -11.23 5.66
N HIS A 31 3.57 -10.76 5.53
CA HIS A 31 2.70 -10.43 6.66
C HIS A 31 1.32 -11.07 6.50
N ASP A 32 0.87 -11.73 7.56
CA ASP A 32 -0.38 -12.48 7.65
C ASP A 32 -1.23 -12.00 8.84
N VAL A 33 -2.42 -12.59 9.01
CA VAL A 33 -3.34 -12.28 10.11
C VAL A 33 -2.73 -12.47 11.51
N ARG A 34 -1.67 -13.29 11.63
CA ARG A 34 -0.99 -13.58 12.90
C ARG A 34 0.11 -12.56 13.21
N SER A 35 0.81 -12.08 12.20
CA SER A 35 1.97 -11.19 12.31
C SER A 35 1.63 -9.71 12.16
N VAL A 36 0.55 -9.37 11.46
CA VAL A 36 0.20 -7.97 11.15
C VAL A 36 0.00 -7.10 12.39
N ARG A 37 -0.62 -7.61 13.46
CA ARG A 37 -0.81 -6.83 14.70
C ARG A 37 0.53 -6.42 15.33
N ARG A 38 1.52 -7.32 15.28
CA ARG A 38 2.88 -7.05 15.76
C ARG A 38 3.59 -6.00 14.91
N ARG A 39 3.37 -5.99 13.59
CA ARG A 39 3.89 -4.95 12.69
C ARG A 39 3.31 -3.58 13.05
N LEU A 40 1.98 -3.49 13.12
CA LEU A 40 1.28 -2.24 13.40
C LEU A 40 1.63 -1.65 14.78
N ALA A 41 1.88 -2.50 15.77
CA ALA A 41 2.31 -2.04 17.10
C ALA A 41 3.76 -1.50 17.15
N ARG A 42 4.61 -1.86 16.18
CA ARG A 42 6.05 -1.52 16.18
C ARG A 42 6.42 -0.38 15.23
N ARG A 43 5.48 0.06 14.39
CA ARG A 43 5.72 1.04 13.34
C ARG A 43 4.69 2.16 13.47
N THR A 44 5.15 3.40 13.33
CA THR A 44 4.25 4.51 13.02
C THR A 44 3.56 4.22 11.69
N ASP A 45 2.28 4.58 11.57
CA ASP A 45 1.53 4.42 10.33
C ASP A 45 2.20 5.22 9.19
N PRO A 46 2.73 4.54 8.14
CA PRO A 46 3.40 5.22 7.04
C PRO A 46 2.46 6.08 6.20
N TRP A 47 1.14 5.92 6.36
CA TRP A 47 0.12 6.70 5.65
C TRP A 47 -0.56 7.74 6.55
N SER A 48 0.01 8.02 7.73
CA SER A 48 -0.48 9.04 8.68
C SER A 48 -0.37 10.50 8.19
N GLY A 49 0.06 10.72 6.94
CA GLY A 49 0.14 12.04 6.33
C GLY A 49 -1.23 12.73 6.17
N PRO A 50 -1.26 13.97 5.65
CA PRO A 50 -2.49 14.73 5.50
C PRO A 50 -3.55 13.96 4.71
N THR A 51 -4.66 13.63 5.35
CA THR A 51 -5.81 13.05 4.68
C THR A 51 -6.45 14.11 3.77
N GLY A 52 -6.49 13.84 2.46
CA GLY A 52 -7.10 14.75 1.49
C GLY A 52 -6.14 15.75 0.87
N ALA A 53 -4.95 15.33 0.43
CA ALA A 53 -4.15 16.08 -0.53
C ALA A 53 -4.68 15.82 -1.96
N PRO A 54 -5.63 16.63 -2.50
CA PRO A 54 -6.16 16.40 -3.83
C PRO A 54 -5.05 16.55 -4.87
N ALA A 55 -4.91 15.55 -5.72
CA ALA A 55 -4.03 15.59 -6.88
C ALA A 55 -4.85 15.72 -8.16
N ALA A 56 -4.47 16.67 -9.03
CA ALA A 56 -5.13 16.84 -10.33
C ALA A 56 -4.67 15.75 -11.31
N VAL A 57 -5.61 15.10 -12.00
CA VAL A 57 -5.33 14.05 -13.00
C VAL A 57 -4.74 14.58 -14.31
N GLY A 58 -4.68 15.91 -14.50
CA GLY A 58 -4.30 16.55 -15.75
C GLY A 58 -2.91 16.17 -16.26
N ALA A 59 -1.92 16.03 -15.37
CA ALA A 59 -0.57 15.59 -15.73
C ALA A 59 -0.57 14.14 -16.27
N ALA A 60 -1.22 13.22 -15.57
CA ALA A 60 -1.35 11.83 -16.00
C ALA A 60 -2.08 11.72 -17.36
N ARG A 61 -3.15 12.51 -17.57
CA ARG A 61 -3.87 12.53 -18.86
C ARG A 61 -3.01 13.04 -20.02
N ARG A 62 -2.12 14.02 -19.78
CA ARG A 62 -1.18 14.50 -20.81
C ARG A 62 -0.17 13.42 -21.18
N ALA A 63 0.41 12.76 -20.17
CA ALA A 63 1.34 11.67 -20.39
C ALA A 63 0.71 10.52 -21.19
N LEU A 64 -0.53 10.13 -20.84
CA LEU A 64 -1.25 9.08 -21.57
C LEU A 64 -1.46 9.42 -23.04
N ARG A 65 -1.85 10.66 -23.36
CA ARG A 65 -2.01 11.09 -24.76
C ARG A 65 -0.69 11.00 -25.52
N GLY A 66 0.40 11.49 -24.92
CA GLY A 66 1.72 11.42 -25.53
C GLY A 66 2.22 9.99 -25.80
N LEU A 67 1.71 8.97 -25.10
CA LEU A 67 1.99 7.56 -25.40
C LEU A 67 1.13 6.99 -26.54
N ALA A 68 -0.07 7.53 -26.77
CA ALA A 68 -0.97 7.09 -27.83
C ALA A 68 -0.65 7.72 -29.19
N ASP A 69 0.12 8.82 -29.18
CA ASP A 69 0.62 9.52 -30.36
C ASP A 69 2.00 8.98 -30.84
N LEU A 70 2.50 7.89 -30.23
CA LEU A 70 3.69 7.11 -30.62
C LEU A 70 3.29 5.86 -31.42
#